data_AF-A0A3T1B2W6-F1
#
_entry.id   AF-A0A3T1B2W6-F1
#
_cell.length_a   1.000
_cell.length_b   1.000
_cell.length_c   1.000
_cell.angle_alpha   90.00
_cell.angle_beta   90.00
_cell.angle_gamma   90.00
#
_symmetry.space_group_name_H-M   'P 1'
#
loop_
_entity.id
_entity.type
_entity.pdbx_description
1 polymer ?
#
loop_
_entity_poly.entity_id
_entity_poly.type
_entity_poly.pdbx_seq_one_letter_code
_entity_poly.pdbx_strand_id
1 'polypeptide(L)'
;MPEHAKELAASVRDELRSAGLTVLGPEDRHGGAEVDTDGDGVWVCWHPGAELVDAGLAALRRGAYRPGGEQHRSLRHRGVVDEAITRAIKEILEAAGFTVREGADEYHRPMQLLVESRRDVAHWRDPIGPDLDGASGFVPGLRVRVLAGEFAGAELEVAAARHRLGSLEPLGYELRLPNGGGVIEVAAGDVVYAGDAENGG
;
A
#
# COMPACT_ATOMS: atom_id res chain seq x y z
N MET A 1 -9.99 7.00 25.45
CA MET A 1 -8.87 7.72 24.78
C MET A 1 -7.67 6.82 24.51
N PRO A 2 -7.07 6.09 25.47
CA PRO A 2 -5.86 5.28 25.19
C PRO A 2 -6.10 4.04 24.32
N GLU A 3 -7.32 3.52 24.26
CA GLU A 3 -7.67 2.34 23.45
C GLU A 3 -7.67 2.66 21.95
N HIS A 4 -8.31 3.77 21.56
CA HIS A 4 -8.34 4.23 20.17
C HIS A 4 -6.93 4.53 19.62
N ALA A 5 -6.06 5.13 20.43
CA ALA A 5 -4.67 5.38 20.03
C ALA A 5 -3.89 4.08 19.80
N LYS A 6 -4.16 3.03 20.57
CA LYS A 6 -3.53 1.71 20.39
C LYS A 6 -4.00 1.02 19.12
N GLU A 7 -5.31 1.08 18.83
CA GLU A 7 -5.89 0.55 17.59
C GLU A 7 -5.36 1.29 16.36
N LEU A 8 -5.28 2.63 16.43
CA LEU A 8 -4.70 3.45 15.39
C LEU A 8 -3.22 3.10 15.18
N ALA A 9 -2.44 2.95 16.25
CA ALA A 9 -1.05 2.57 16.17
C ALA A 9 -0.87 1.16 15.58
N ALA A 10 -1.72 0.21 15.93
CA ALA A 10 -1.70 -1.12 15.32
C ALA A 10 -1.97 -1.04 13.81
N SER A 11 -2.98 -0.27 13.40
CA SER A 11 -3.31 -0.05 11.99
C SER A 11 -2.16 0.59 11.21
N VAL A 12 -1.51 1.62 11.79
CA VAL A 12 -0.33 2.27 11.20
C VAL A 12 0.80 1.25 11.02
N ARG A 13 1.11 0.45 12.05
CA ARG A 13 2.17 -0.57 11.97
C ARG A 13 1.87 -1.60 10.88
N ASP A 14 0.63 -2.05 10.77
CA ASP A 14 0.24 -3.05 9.77
C ASP A 14 0.33 -2.50 8.34
N GLU A 15 -0.02 -1.23 8.15
CA GLU A 15 0.10 -0.59 6.84
C GLU A 15 1.58 -0.43 6.44
N LEU A 16 2.42 0.08 7.34
CA LEU A 16 3.86 0.23 7.07
C LEU A 16 4.52 -1.12 6.76
N ARG A 17 4.18 -2.18 7.49
CA ARG A 17 4.67 -3.54 7.19
C ARG A 17 4.21 -4.02 5.80
N SER A 18 2.97 -3.71 5.42
CA SER A 18 2.42 -4.12 4.13
C SER A 18 3.06 -3.36 2.96
N ALA A 19 3.47 -2.12 3.20
CA ALA A 19 4.29 -1.34 2.28
C ALA A 19 5.75 -1.82 2.22
N GLY A 20 6.12 -2.86 2.98
CA GLY A 20 7.47 -3.44 3.00
C GLY A 20 8.46 -2.72 3.91
N LEU A 21 7.99 -1.80 4.77
CA LEU A 21 8.83 -1.11 5.72
C LEU A 21 9.05 -1.95 6.99
N THR A 22 10.28 -1.93 7.49
CA THR A 22 10.60 -2.48 8.82
C THR A 22 9.98 -1.60 9.89
N VAL A 23 9.11 -2.17 10.72
CA VAL A 23 8.53 -1.50 11.89
C VAL A 23 9.24 -1.98 13.14
N LEU A 24 9.81 -1.05 13.89
CA LEU A 24 10.60 -1.32 15.08
C LEU A 24 9.73 -1.62 16.29
N GLY A 25 10.11 -2.65 17.04
CA GLY A 25 9.69 -2.88 18.41
C GLY A 25 10.56 -2.12 19.42
N PRO A 26 10.19 -2.16 20.72
CA PRO A 26 10.87 -1.37 21.76
C PRO A 26 12.37 -1.64 21.93
N GLU A 27 12.82 -2.84 21.56
CA GLU A 27 14.21 -3.28 21.73
C GLU A 27 15.00 -3.29 20.41
N ASP A 28 14.37 -2.95 19.28
CA ASP A 28 15.02 -3.02 17.98
C ASP A 28 16.00 -1.86 17.79
N ARG A 29 17.21 -2.19 17.35
CA ARG A 29 18.29 -1.21 17.09
C ARG A 29 18.63 -1.08 15.61
N HIS A 30 17.80 -1.65 14.75
CA HIS A 30 17.98 -1.63 13.30
C HIS A 30 17.28 -0.42 12.69
N GLY A 31 17.60 -0.12 11.42
CA GLY A 31 16.90 0.95 10.70
C GLY A 31 15.44 0.56 10.44
N GLY A 32 14.51 1.46 10.70
CA GLY A 32 13.08 1.17 10.63
C GLY A 32 12.19 2.31 11.11
N ALA A 33 10.89 2.17 10.91
CA ALA A 33 9.87 3.07 11.43
C ALA A 33 9.52 2.70 12.87
N GLU A 34 9.69 3.62 13.81
CA GLU A 34 9.17 3.52 15.16
C GLU A 34 7.77 4.13 15.20
N VAL A 35 6.85 3.45 15.89
CA VAL A 35 5.46 3.90 16.07
C VAL A 35 5.15 3.91 17.56
N ASP A 36 4.91 5.09 18.11
CA ASP A 36 4.64 5.32 19.52
C ASP A 36 3.26 5.97 19.73
N THR A 37 2.69 5.77 20.91
CA THR A 37 1.42 6.40 21.32
C THR A 37 1.73 7.40 22.43
N ASP A 38 1.48 8.67 22.16
CA ASP A 38 1.51 9.73 23.19
C ASP A 38 0.14 10.42 23.23
N GLY A 39 -0.19 11.14 24.31
CA GLY A 39 -1.53 11.66 24.59
C GLY A 39 -2.26 12.34 23.43
N ASP A 40 -1.53 12.94 22.50
CA ASP A 40 -2.05 13.66 21.33
C ASP A 40 -2.28 12.79 20.07
N GLY A 41 -1.88 11.51 20.07
CA GLY A 41 -2.10 10.59 18.95
C GLY A 41 -0.99 9.55 18.75
N VAL A 42 -0.81 9.14 17.51
CA VAL A 42 0.21 8.15 17.14
C VAL A 42 1.37 8.86 16.45
N TRP A 43 2.55 8.76 17.03
CA TRP A 43 3.77 9.35 16.49
C TRP A 43 4.54 8.32 15.68
N VAL A 44 5.00 8.72 14.50
CA VAL A 44 5.80 7.88 13.62
C VAL A 44 7.11 8.61 13.32
N CYS A 45 8.23 7.92 13.49
CA CYS A 45 9.53 8.44 13.10
C CYS A 45 10.36 7.36 12.42
N TRP A 46 11.30 7.78 11.57
CA TRP A 46 12.24 6.89 10.92
C TRP A 46 13.59 6.91 11.64
N HIS A 47 14.15 5.72 11.85
CA HIS A 47 15.52 5.55 12.34
C HIS A 47 16.40 5.01 11.21
N PRO A 48 17.48 5.70 10.85
CA PRO A 48 18.49 5.15 9.96
C PRO A 48 19.13 3.87 10.50
N GLY A 49 19.65 3.04 9.59
CA GLY A 49 20.48 1.90 9.96
C GLY A 49 21.74 2.32 10.74
N ALA A 50 22.19 1.43 11.64
CA ALA A 50 23.31 1.66 12.54
C ALA A 50 24.58 2.16 11.83
N GLU A 51 24.90 1.62 10.65
CA GLU A 51 26.09 2.04 9.88
C GLU A 51 26.06 3.53 9.50
N LEU A 52 24.90 4.04 9.08
CA LEU A 52 24.74 5.46 8.71
C LEU A 52 24.76 6.36 9.95
N VAL A 53 24.17 5.89 11.06
CA VAL A 53 24.24 6.56 12.36
C VAL A 53 25.69 6.67 12.83
N ASP A 54 26.43 5.56 12.82
CA ASP A 54 27.83 5.49 13.25
C ASP A 54 28.73 6.37 12.37
N ALA A 55 28.54 6.36 11.05
CA ALA A 55 29.27 7.24 10.14
C ALA A 55 28.98 8.73 10.39
N GLY A 56 27.75 9.08 10.76
CA GLY A 56 27.38 10.43 11.18
C GLY A 56 28.05 10.83 12.50
N LEU A 57 27.95 9.96 13.51
CA LEU A 57 28.57 10.18 14.83
C LEU A 57 30.09 10.29 14.74
N ALA A 58 30.74 9.46 13.93
CA ALA A 58 32.17 9.53 13.69
C ALA A 58 32.59 10.87 13.05
N ALA A 59 31.80 11.39 12.13
CA ALA A 59 32.03 12.71 11.53
C ALA A 59 31.87 13.85 12.56
N LEU A 60 30.83 13.80 13.40
CA LEU A 60 30.60 14.79 14.47
C LEU A 60 31.75 14.80 15.48
N ARG A 61 32.19 13.62 15.95
CA ARG A 61 33.31 13.49 16.89
C ARG A 61 34.62 14.06 16.36
N ARG A 62 34.79 14.12 15.03
CA ARG A 62 35.95 14.71 14.36
C ARG A 62 35.81 16.22 14.09
N GLY A 63 34.75 16.86 14.59
CA GLY A 63 34.50 18.30 14.39
C GLY A 63 34.12 18.64 12.94
N ALA A 64 33.56 17.70 12.18
CA ALA A 64 33.17 17.89 10.79
C ALA A 64 31.81 18.62 10.61
N TYR A 65 31.29 19.19 11.71
CA TYR A 65 30.16 20.11 11.70
C TYR A 65 30.67 21.51 12.05
N ARG A 66 30.45 22.48 11.15
CA ARG A 66 30.70 23.90 11.38
C ARG A 66 29.49 24.68 10.90
N PRO A 67 28.88 25.54 11.74
CA PRO A 67 27.80 26.42 11.29
C PRO A 67 28.22 27.24 10.07
N GLY A 68 27.42 27.21 9.00
CA GLY A 68 27.73 27.91 7.74
C GLY A 68 28.83 27.29 6.88
N GLY A 69 29.41 26.15 7.29
CA GLY A 69 30.39 25.39 6.51
C GLY A 69 29.78 24.21 5.76
N GLU A 70 30.55 23.61 4.86
CA GLU A 70 30.18 22.35 4.19
C GLU A 70 30.06 21.23 5.23
N GLN A 71 28.91 20.57 5.26
CA GLN A 71 28.68 19.42 6.13
C GLN A 71 29.42 18.19 5.59
N HIS A 72 29.98 17.38 6.48
CA HIS A 72 30.51 16.07 6.09
C HIS A 72 29.46 15.23 5.35
N ARG A 73 29.87 14.50 4.30
CA ARG A 73 28.96 13.76 3.41
C ARG A 73 28.03 12.80 4.15
N SER A 74 28.50 12.14 5.21
CA SER A 74 27.66 11.24 6.03
C SER A 74 26.53 11.97 6.76
N LEU A 75 26.77 13.19 7.24
CA LEU A 75 25.74 14.00 7.91
C LEU A 75 24.69 14.49 6.92
N ARG A 76 25.15 15.01 5.78
CA ARG A 76 24.27 15.42 4.69
C ARG A 76 23.45 14.24 4.17
N HIS A 77 24.10 13.10 3.93
CA HIS A 77 23.42 11.91 3.41
C HIS A 77 22.39 11.39 4.39
N ARG A 78 22.71 11.33 5.70
CA ARG A 78 21.75 10.98 6.74
C ARG A 78 20.51 11.89 6.72
N GLY A 79 20.71 13.21 6.71
CA GLY A 79 19.58 14.15 6.67
C GLY A 79 18.69 13.97 5.43
N VAL A 80 19.29 13.74 4.27
CA VAL A 80 18.55 13.47 3.03
C VAL A 80 17.77 12.15 3.11
N VAL A 81 18.35 11.11 3.70
CA VAL A 81 17.67 9.82 3.89
C VAL A 81 16.51 9.95 4.88
N ASP A 82 16.71 10.63 6.00
CA ASP A 82 15.68 10.90 7.00
C ASP A 82 14.50 11.65 6.38
N GLU A 83 14.77 12.75 5.66
CA GLU A 83 13.74 13.53 4.97
C GLU A 83 12.98 12.72 3.91
N ALA A 84 13.72 12.00 3.06
CA ALA A 84 13.12 11.21 1.98
C ALA A 84 12.22 10.09 2.50
N ILE A 85 12.66 9.37 3.54
CA ILE A 85 11.89 8.25 4.08
C ILE A 85 10.71 8.75 4.91
N THR A 86 10.88 9.79 5.73
CA THR A 86 9.76 10.40 6.45
C THR A 86 8.67 10.88 5.48
N ARG A 87 9.06 11.51 4.36
CA ARG A 87 8.11 11.89 3.31
C ARG A 87 7.41 10.68 2.69
N ALA A 88 8.14 9.62 2.35
CA ALA A 88 7.56 8.41 1.79
C ALA A 88 6.56 7.75 2.77
N ILE A 89 6.90 7.68 4.07
CA ILE A 89 6.00 7.17 5.12
C ILE A 89 4.70 7.98 5.16
N LYS A 90 4.80 9.31 5.14
CA LYS A 90 3.63 10.19 5.10
C LYS A 90 2.75 9.88 3.88
N GLU A 91 3.33 9.83 2.69
CA GLU A 91 2.59 9.57 1.44
C GLU A 91 1.91 8.18 1.45
N ILE A 92 2.59 7.14 1.97
CA ILE A 92 2.01 5.79 2.15
C ILE A 92 0.80 5.83 3.09
N LEU A 93 0.94 6.48 4.25
CA LEU A 93 -0.14 6.55 5.24
C LEU A 93 -1.31 7.40 4.71
N GLU A 94 -1.06 8.53 4.06
CA GLU A 94 -2.11 9.33 3.44
C GLU A 94 -2.86 8.56 2.34
N ALA A 95 -2.14 7.77 1.53
CA ALA A 95 -2.75 6.90 0.51
C ALA A 95 -3.63 5.80 1.13
N ALA A 96 -3.28 5.30 2.31
CA ALA A 96 -4.09 4.35 3.09
C ALA A 96 -5.23 5.01 3.90
N GLY A 97 -5.45 6.32 3.72
CA GLY A 97 -6.56 7.07 4.32
C GLY A 97 -6.26 7.69 5.69
N PHE A 98 -5.03 7.62 6.18
CA PHE A 98 -4.64 8.27 7.44
C PHE A 98 -4.54 9.80 7.27
N THR A 99 -4.90 10.52 8.32
CA THR A 99 -4.64 11.96 8.44
C THR A 99 -3.30 12.14 9.16
N VAL A 100 -2.30 12.63 8.43
CA VAL A 100 -0.92 12.75 8.91
C VAL A 100 -0.49 14.21 8.93
N ARG A 101 0.02 14.66 10.07
CA ARG A 101 0.55 16.02 10.26
C ARG A 101 2.06 15.98 10.44
N GLU A 102 2.74 16.77 9.64
CA GLU A 102 4.18 17.00 9.73
C GLU A 102 4.44 18.27 10.56
N GLY A 103 5.58 18.34 11.26
CA GLY A 103 5.92 19.52 12.08
C GLY A 103 4.94 19.75 13.24
N ALA A 104 4.26 18.69 13.69
CA ALA A 104 3.26 18.82 14.76
C ALA A 104 3.86 19.29 16.08
N ASP A 105 5.13 18.93 16.32
CA ASP A 105 5.96 19.43 17.41
C ASP A 105 7.42 19.54 16.94
N GLU A 106 7.72 20.61 16.20
CA GLU A 106 9.07 20.88 15.69
C GLU A 106 10.11 21.10 16.80
N TYR A 107 9.66 21.49 18.01
CA TYR A 107 10.54 21.82 19.12
C TYR A 107 11.01 20.58 19.90
N HIS A 108 10.12 19.62 20.18
CA HIS A 108 10.47 18.43 20.95
C HIS A 108 10.55 17.15 20.10
N ARG A 109 9.90 17.11 18.93
CA ARG A 109 9.80 15.94 18.06
C ARG A 109 10.14 16.28 16.60
N PRO A 110 11.35 16.79 16.31
CA PRO A 110 11.74 17.13 14.95
C PRO A 110 11.65 15.89 14.03
N MET A 111 11.10 16.08 12.84
CA MET A 111 10.92 15.04 11.81
C MET A 111 10.04 13.84 12.20
N GLN A 112 9.27 13.95 13.29
CA GLN A 112 8.22 12.98 13.58
C GLN A 112 6.91 13.39 12.89
N LEU A 113 6.16 12.39 12.46
CA LEU A 113 4.82 12.52 11.92
C LEU A 113 3.81 12.23 13.03
N LEU A 114 2.76 13.05 13.14
CA LEU A 114 1.61 12.77 13.98
C LEU A 114 0.49 12.21 13.12
N VAL A 115 0.03 11.01 13.44
CA VAL A 115 -1.17 10.39 12.86
C VAL A 115 -2.33 10.61 13.81
N GLU A 116 -3.33 11.35 13.34
CA GLU A 116 -4.43 11.85 14.17
C GLU A 116 -5.68 10.97 14.04
N SER A 117 -5.93 10.43 12.85
CA SER A 117 -7.11 9.63 12.54
C SER A 117 -6.92 8.82 11.25
N ARG A 118 -7.87 7.92 10.99
CA ARG A 118 -8.00 7.21 9.72
C ARG A 118 -9.40 7.42 9.17
N ARG A 119 -9.51 7.84 7.91
CA ARG A 119 -10.78 7.92 7.19
C ARG A 119 -11.17 6.55 6.67
N ASP A 120 -12.47 6.30 6.60
CA ASP A 120 -13.01 5.14 5.92
C ASP A 120 -12.93 5.38 4.40
N VAL A 121 -11.92 4.77 3.78
CA VAL A 121 -11.64 4.86 2.35
C VAL A 121 -11.39 3.45 1.82
N ALA A 122 -11.65 3.24 0.53
CA ALA A 122 -11.34 1.98 -0.13
C ALA A 122 -9.88 1.59 0.16
N HIS A 123 -9.73 0.43 0.79
CA HIS A 123 -8.47 -0.10 1.24
C HIS A 123 -8.04 -1.24 0.35
N TRP A 124 -6.73 -1.42 0.16
CA TRP A 124 -6.20 -2.48 -0.70
C TRP A 124 -6.52 -3.90 -0.20
N ARG A 125 -6.93 -4.05 1.08
CA ARG A 125 -7.42 -5.31 1.65
C ARG A 125 -8.93 -5.49 1.54
N ASP A 126 -9.66 -4.49 1.09
CA ASP A 126 -11.10 -4.63 0.94
C ASP A 126 -11.37 -5.73 -0.10
N PRO A 127 -12.41 -6.54 0.12
CA PRO A 127 -12.80 -7.52 -0.89
C PRO A 127 -13.07 -6.80 -2.20
N ILE A 128 -12.62 -7.39 -3.30
CA ILE A 128 -12.90 -6.88 -4.63
C ILE A 128 -14.43 -6.88 -4.77
N GLY A 129 -15.02 -5.69 -4.86
CA GLY A 129 -16.46 -5.54 -5.04
C GLY A 129 -16.89 -6.03 -6.41
N PRO A 130 -18.16 -6.47 -6.58
CA PRO A 130 -18.67 -6.94 -7.87
C PRO A 130 -18.61 -5.87 -8.96
N ASP A 131 -18.63 -4.60 -8.58
CA ASP A 131 -18.51 -3.47 -9.52
C ASP A 131 -17.11 -3.37 -10.18
N LEU A 132 -16.10 -4.07 -9.63
CA LEU A 132 -14.74 -4.13 -10.17
C LEU A 132 -14.49 -5.42 -10.99
N ASP A 133 -15.48 -6.32 -11.08
CA ASP A 133 -15.36 -7.56 -11.84
C ASP A 133 -15.04 -7.25 -13.31
N GLY A 134 -13.90 -7.75 -13.78
CA GLY A 134 -13.45 -7.57 -15.16
C GLY A 134 -12.87 -6.19 -15.47
N ALA A 135 -12.73 -5.28 -14.48
CA ALA A 135 -12.15 -3.94 -14.70
C ALA A 135 -10.72 -3.98 -15.25
N SER A 136 -9.90 -4.92 -14.79
CA SER A 136 -8.57 -5.25 -15.34
C SER A 136 -8.57 -6.47 -16.27
N GLY A 137 -9.75 -7.04 -16.50
CA GLY A 137 -9.96 -8.25 -17.27
C GLY A 137 -9.97 -9.55 -16.48
N PHE A 138 -10.81 -10.49 -16.93
CA PHE A 138 -10.81 -11.86 -16.45
C PHE A 138 -9.69 -12.67 -17.11
N VAL A 139 -8.97 -13.46 -16.30
CA VAL A 139 -7.86 -14.30 -16.76
C VAL A 139 -8.34 -15.66 -17.30
N PRO A 140 -7.57 -16.32 -18.19
CA PRO A 140 -7.89 -17.66 -18.64
C PRO A 140 -8.10 -18.66 -17.50
N GLY A 141 -9.11 -19.51 -17.62
CA GLY A 141 -9.51 -20.50 -16.60
C GLY A 141 -10.55 -19.99 -15.59
N LEU A 142 -10.81 -18.69 -15.54
CA LEU A 142 -11.85 -18.12 -14.67
C LEU A 142 -13.24 -18.42 -15.22
N ARG A 143 -14.21 -18.75 -14.36
CA ARG A 143 -15.61 -18.86 -14.76
C ARG A 143 -16.30 -17.49 -14.70
N VAL A 144 -16.99 -17.16 -15.77
CA VAL A 144 -17.75 -15.92 -15.91
C VAL A 144 -19.18 -16.25 -16.35
N ARG A 145 -20.13 -15.42 -15.93
CA ARG A 145 -21.52 -15.50 -16.39
C ARG A 145 -21.73 -14.50 -17.52
N VAL A 146 -22.26 -14.98 -18.64
CA VAL A 146 -22.62 -14.14 -19.78
C VAL A 146 -23.93 -13.40 -19.48
N LEU A 147 -23.96 -12.09 -19.67
CA LEU A 147 -25.10 -11.24 -19.36
C LEU A 147 -26.05 -11.03 -20.55
N ALA A 148 -25.54 -11.10 -21.78
CA ALA A 148 -26.29 -10.76 -22.98
C ALA A 148 -25.99 -11.70 -24.17
N GLY A 149 -26.88 -11.69 -25.16
CA GLY A 149 -26.76 -12.50 -26.38
C GLY A 149 -27.34 -13.91 -26.26
N GLU A 150 -26.98 -14.79 -27.20
CA GLU A 150 -27.50 -16.17 -27.30
C GLU A 150 -27.14 -17.04 -26.09
N PHE A 151 -26.04 -16.71 -25.41
CA PHE A 151 -25.53 -17.46 -24.25
C PHE A 151 -25.83 -16.76 -22.92
N ALA A 152 -26.76 -15.78 -22.88
CA ALA A 152 -27.12 -15.07 -21.66
C ALA A 152 -27.54 -16.05 -20.54
N GLY A 153 -26.97 -15.85 -19.34
CA GLY A 153 -27.15 -16.71 -18.17
C GLY A 153 -26.19 -17.91 -18.11
N ALA A 154 -25.46 -18.23 -19.18
CA ALA A 154 -24.51 -19.34 -19.17
C ALA A 154 -23.24 -18.99 -18.38
N GLU A 155 -22.72 -19.96 -17.62
CA GLU A 155 -21.42 -19.86 -16.95
C GLU A 155 -20.36 -20.58 -17.77
N LEU A 156 -19.43 -19.81 -18.33
CA LEU A 156 -18.42 -20.28 -19.26
C LEU A 156 -17.02 -19.95 -18.73
N GLU A 157 -16.04 -20.72 -19.17
CA GLU A 157 -14.65 -20.50 -18.78
C GLU A 157 -13.97 -19.54 -19.77
N VAL A 158 -13.23 -18.56 -19.26
CA VAL A 158 -12.44 -17.65 -20.09
C VAL A 158 -11.29 -18.44 -20.73
N ALA A 159 -11.22 -18.44 -22.06
CA ALA A 159 -10.09 -18.97 -22.82
C ALA A 159 -8.99 -17.91 -22.98
N ALA A 160 -9.39 -16.68 -23.30
CA ALA A 160 -8.49 -15.55 -23.51
C ALA A 160 -9.23 -14.22 -23.33
N ALA A 161 -8.51 -13.19 -22.89
CA ALA A 161 -8.97 -11.81 -22.89
C ALA A 161 -8.36 -11.07 -24.10
N ARG A 162 -9.18 -10.28 -24.79
CA ARG A 162 -8.75 -9.45 -25.93
C ARG A 162 -8.54 -8.03 -25.46
N HIS A 163 -7.30 -7.54 -25.58
CA HIS A 163 -6.95 -6.17 -25.18
C HIS A 163 -6.65 -5.30 -26.39
N ARG A 164 -6.86 -3.99 -26.24
CA ARG A 164 -6.20 -3.01 -27.10
C ARG A 164 -4.72 -2.96 -26.71
N LEU A 165 -3.81 -2.88 -27.69
CA LEU A 165 -2.39 -2.71 -27.43
C LEU A 165 -2.15 -1.50 -26.50
N GLY A 166 -1.49 -1.73 -25.36
CA GLY A 166 -1.19 -0.70 -24.36
C GLY A 166 -2.30 -0.40 -23.36
N SER A 167 -3.43 -1.14 -23.37
CA SER A 167 -4.47 -1.04 -22.36
C SER A 167 -4.57 -2.30 -21.50
N LEU A 168 -4.84 -2.14 -20.21
CA LEU A 168 -5.23 -3.23 -19.32
C LEU A 168 -6.74 -3.53 -19.42
N GLU A 169 -7.53 -2.62 -19.98
CA GLU A 169 -8.96 -2.84 -20.16
C GLU A 169 -9.21 -3.83 -21.30
N PRO A 170 -9.95 -4.92 -21.05
CA PRO A 170 -10.35 -5.86 -22.08
C PRO A 170 -11.42 -5.24 -23.00
N LEU A 171 -11.30 -5.48 -24.29
CA LEU A 171 -12.35 -5.20 -25.28
C LEU A 171 -13.42 -6.31 -25.29
N GLY A 172 -13.04 -7.52 -24.92
CA GLY A 172 -13.91 -8.69 -24.89
C GLY A 172 -13.14 -9.95 -24.53
N TYR A 173 -13.84 -11.08 -24.54
CA TYR A 173 -13.33 -12.37 -24.10
C TYR A 173 -13.67 -13.46 -25.09
N GLU A 174 -12.77 -14.42 -25.23
CA GLU A 174 -13.06 -15.72 -25.82
C GLU A 174 -13.45 -16.67 -24.69
N LEU A 175 -14.66 -17.25 -24.74
CA LEU A 175 -15.18 -18.15 -23.70
C LEU A 175 -15.34 -19.57 -24.25
N ARG A 176 -14.86 -20.57 -23.51
CA ARG A 176 -14.97 -21.99 -23.89
C ARG A 176 -16.40 -22.48 -23.76
N LEU A 177 -16.92 -23.10 -24.81
CA LEU A 177 -18.21 -23.79 -24.75
C LEU A 177 -18.09 -25.09 -23.95
N PRO A 178 -19.11 -25.44 -23.14
CA PRO A 178 -19.04 -26.57 -22.21
C PRO A 178 -18.99 -27.95 -22.91
N ASN A 179 -19.42 -28.02 -24.17
CA ASN A 179 -19.39 -29.24 -24.98
C ASN A 179 -18.05 -29.44 -25.73
N GLY A 180 -17.06 -28.58 -25.50
CA GLY A 180 -15.79 -28.61 -26.24
C GLY A 180 -15.90 -28.15 -27.70
N GLY A 181 -17.03 -27.55 -28.10
CA GLY A 181 -17.33 -27.14 -29.47
C GLY A 181 -16.56 -25.92 -29.98
N GLY A 182 -15.60 -25.39 -29.21
CA GLY A 182 -14.82 -24.20 -29.55
C GLY A 182 -14.97 -23.07 -28.53
N VAL A 183 -14.74 -21.85 -28.99
CA VAL A 183 -14.85 -20.61 -28.20
C VAL A 183 -15.90 -19.68 -28.82
N ILE A 184 -16.51 -18.85 -27.98
CA ILE A 184 -17.36 -17.73 -28.40
C ILE A 184 -16.73 -16.41 -28.00
N GLU A 185 -16.98 -15.36 -28.78
CA GLU A 185 -16.53 -14.00 -28.44
C GLU A 185 -17.66 -13.23 -27.75
N VAL A 186 -17.36 -12.60 -26.61
CA VAL A 186 -18.30 -11.80 -25.84
C VAL A 186 -17.67 -10.45 -25.49
N ALA A 187 -18.44 -9.37 -25.55
CA ALA A 187 -17.96 -8.04 -25.18
C ALA A 187 -17.64 -7.97 -23.68
N ALA A 188 -16.68 -7.12 -23.29
CA ALA A 188 -16.23 -7.09 -21.90
C ALA A 188 -17.33 -6.68 -20.90
N GLY A 189 -18.25 -5.81 -21.31
CA GLY A 189 -19.40 -5.40 -20.49
C GLY A 189 -20.54 -6.42 -20.42
N ASP A 190 -20.47 -7.51 -21.20
CA ASP A 190 -21.50 -8.55 -21.26
C ASP A 190 -21.10 -9.81 -20.48
N VAL A 191 -20.12 -9.70 -19.57
CA VAL A 191 -19.70 -10.78 -18.68
C VAL A 191 -19.46 -10.25 -17.26
N VAL A 192 -19.74 -11.10 -16.27
CA VAL A 192 -19.41 -10.86 -14.86
C VAL A 192 -18.74 -12.09 -14.26
N TYR A 193 -18.03 -11.94 -13.15
CA TYR A 193 -17.49 -13.08 -12.45
C TYR A 193 -18.64 -14.01 -12.02
N ALA A 194 -18.51 -15.33 -12.26
CA ALA A 194 -19.56 -16.28 -11.87
C ALA A 194 -19.61 -16.51 -10.35
N GLY A 195 -18.60 -16.06 -9.60
CA GLY A 195 -18.43 -16.35 -8.17
C GLY A 195 -18.00 -17.80 -7.92
N ASP A 196 -17.40 -18.05 -6.76
CA ASP A 196 -17.35 -19.41 -6.21
C ASP A 196 -18.71 -19.69 -5.57
N ALA A 197 -19.61 -20.36 -6.30
CA ALA A 197 -20.84 -20.87 -5.73
C ALA A 197 -20.56 -22.14 -4.90
N GLU A 198 -19.82 -22.04 -3.80
CA GLU A 198 -19.61 -23.10 -2.78
C GLU A 198 -18.85 -22.49 -1.57
N ASN A 199 -19.48 -21.98 -0.52
CA ASN A 199 -20.01 -22.75 0.61
C ASN A 199 -20.94 -21.87 1.46
N GLY A 200 -22.24 -22.07 1.32
CA GLY A 200 -23.27 -21.53 2.22
C GLY A 200 -24.32 -22.61 2.47
N GLY A 201 -23.89 -23.71 3.10
CA GLY A 201 -24.75 -24.76 3.65
C GLY A 201 -24.80 -24.65 5.17
#